data_AF-A0A2Z4G7G9-F1
#
_entry.id   AF-A0A2Z4G7G9-F1
#
_cell.length_a   1.000
_cell.length_b   1.000
_cell.length_c   1.000
_cell.angle_alpha   90.00
_cell.angle_beta   90.00
_cell.angle_gamma   90.00
#
_symmetry.space_group_name_H-M   'P 1'
#
loop_
_entity.id
_entity.type
_entity.pdbx_description
1 polymer ?
#
loop_
_entity_poly.entity_id
_entity_poly.type
_entity_poly.pdbx_seq_one_letter_code
_entity_poly.pdbx_strand_id
1 'polypeptide(L)'
;MKLHKAIRFITLITVLIIQIVFLSTIVKEKYETDHYTAALSILFIAVTIIFGYRYLDLHHEEYSYEKISVAIWVPIGAVACYLLNSFTGFGSVLSAGILGTLASFIPAIKKESLYFEKLPPAIYCGAFVGMSSVEIAPSINYVIDAGVLAGIFLMLSKSLFLGIGGKLGTIAFGGVALVSLLYSLLS
;
A
#
# COMPACT_ATOMS: atom_id res chain seq x y z
N MET A 1 -23.10 6.23 15.45
CA MET A 1 -22.94 6.69 14.04
C MET A 1 -21.99 7.87 13.87
N LYS A 2 -22.12 8.99 14.61
CA LYS A 2 -21.27 10.19 14.43
C LYS A 2 -19.80 10.01 14.84
N LEU A 3 -19.54 9.24 15.91
CA LEU A 3 -18.17 9.01 16.43
C LEU A 3 -17.28 8.23 15.44
N HIS A 4 -17.78 7.15 14.84
CA HIS A 4 -17.03 6.37 13.84
C HIS A 4 -16.72 7.20 12.57
N LYS A 5 -17.63 8.08 12.17
CA LYS A 5 -17.43 8.99 11.03
C LYS A 5 -16.36 10.05 11.35
N ALA A 6 -16.35 10.56 12.57
CA ALA A 6 -15.32 11.50 13.05
C ALA A 6 -13.95 10.84 13.17
N ILE A 7 -13.87 9.63 13.74
CA ILE A 7 -12.61 8.86 13.82
C ILE A 7 -12.05 8.60 12.42
N ARG A 8 -12.86 8.10 11.48
CA ARG A 8 -12.44 7.87 10.10
C ARG A 8 -11.94 9.15 9.41
N PHE A 9 -12.61 10.27 9.65
CA PHE A 9 -12.21 11.57 9.09
C PHE A 9 -10.88 12.06 9.68
N ILE A 10 -10.70 11.93 11.00
CA ILE A 10 -9.46 12.27 11.70
C ILE A 10 -8.31 11.39 11.19
N THR A 11 -8.49 10.07 11.12
CA THR A 11 -7.46 9.14 10.61
C THR A 11 -7.05 9.50 9.17
N LEU A 12 -8.01 9.85 8.30
CA LEU A 12 -7.72 10.29 6.94
C LEU A 12 -6.90 11.58 6.89
N ILE A 13 -7.29 12.59 7.67
CA ILE A 13 -6.54 13.84 7.76
C ILE A 13 -5.13 13.59 8.28
N THR A 14 -4.98 12.78 9.33
CA THR A 14 -3.67 12.48 9.92
C THR A 14 -2.76 11.78 8.91
N VAL A 15 -3.25 10.77 8.18
CA VAL A 15 -2.46 10.07 7.15
C VAL A 15 -2.07 11.01 6.02
N LEU A 16 -2.97 11.88 5.58
CA LEU A 16 -2.72 12.82 4.49
C LEU A 16 -1.69 13.90 4.88
N ILE A 17 -1.75 14.39 6.13
CA ILE A 17 -0.74 15.29 6.69
C ILE A 17 0.62 14.58 6.74
N ILE A 18 0.68 13.34 7.22
CA ILE A 18 1.94 12.57 7.29
C ILE A 18 2.55 12.40 5.90
N GLN A 19 1.76 12.06 4.88
CA GLN A 19 2.25 11.91 3.51
C GLN A 19 2.77 13.22 2.91
N ILE A 20 2.08 14.34 3.16
CA ILE A 20 2.51 15.66 2.70
C ILE A 20 3.83 16.07 3.36
N VAL A 21 3.94 15.89 4.67
CA VAL A 21 5.18 16.19 5.42
C VAL A 21 6.33 15.30 4.93
N PHE A 22 6.08 14.02 4.70
CA PHE A 22 7.10 13.08 4.22
C PHE A 22 7.55 13.39 2.78
N LEU A 23 6.62 13.74 1.88
CA LEU A 23 6.97 14.20 0.53
C LEU A 23 7.77 15.52 0.57
N SER A 24 7.38 16.47 1.43
CA SER A 24 8.11 17.74 1.56
C SER A 24 9.54 17.55 2.07
N THR A 25 9.77 16.60 2.97
CA THR A 25 11.10 16.30 3.52
C THR A 25 11.97 15.62 2.48
N ILE A 26 11.45 14.64 1.73
CA ILE A 26 12.17 13.98 0.63
C ILE A 26 12.57 14.97 -0.46
N VAL A 27 11.65 15.85 -0.89
CA VAL A 27 11.95 16.83 -1.95
C VAL A 27 13.02 17.83 -1.48
N LYS A 28 12.92 18.30 -0.24
CA LYS A 28 13.88 19.23 0.36
C LYS A 28 15.27 18.61 0.52
N GLU A 29 15.33 17.32 0.88
CA GLU A 29 16.59 16.61 1.11
C GLU A 29 17.29 16.18 -0.17
N LYS A 30 16.53 15.87 -1.25
CA LYS A 30 17.11 15.25 -2.45
C LYS A 30 17.40 16.20 -3.62
N TYR A 31 16.79 17.39 -3.67
CA TYR A 31 16.85 18.22 -4.88
C TYR A 31 17.29 19.68 -4.67
N GLU A 32 17.78 20.08 -3.49
CA GLU A 32 18.14 21.48 -3.15
C GLU A 32 17.17 22.51 -3.77
N THR A 33 15.87 22.19 -3.77
CA THR A 33 14.90 22.91 -4.60
C THR A 33 14.30 24.07 -3.82
N ASP A 34 14.05 25.18 -4.52
CA ASP A 34 13.34 26.33 -3.97
C ASP A 34 12.01 25.91 -3.30
N HIS A 35 11.72 26.52 -2.15
CA HIS A 35 10.55 26.20 -1.33
C HIS A 35 9.22 26.24 -2.10
N TYR A 36 9.15 27.02 -3.19
CA TYR A 36 7.96 27.24 -4.01
C TYR A 36 7.62 26.06 -4.95
N THR A 37 8.61 25.39 -5.53
CA THR A 37 8.37 24.29 -6.49
C THR A 37 7.94 23.02 -5.76
N ALA A 38 8.52 22.76 -4.58
CA ALA A 38 8.08 21.72 -3.67
C ALA A 38 6.61 21.94 -3.25
N ALA A 39 6.25 23.16 -2.84
CA ALA A 39 4.89 23.51 -2.45
C ALA A 39 3.86 23.34 -3.59
N LEU A 40 4.23 23.70 -4.82
CA LEU A 40 3.37 23.55 -6.00
C LEU A 40 3.07 22.07 -6.32
N SER A 41 4.08 21.20 -6.26
CA SER A 41 3.92 19.76 -6.50
C SER A 41 3.01 19.10 -5.46
N ILE A 42 3.15 19.48 -4.19
CA ILE A 42 2.31 19.03 -3.09
C ILE A 42 0.86 19.49 -3.26
N LEU A 43 0.65 20.76 -3.62
CA LEU A 43 -0.68 21.30 -3.88
C LEU A 43 -1.38 20.55 -5.02
N PHE A 44 -0.65 20.24 -6.09
CA PHE A 44 -1.19 19.50 -7.23
C PHE A 44 -1.60 18.07 -6.85
N ILE A 45 -0.77 17.36 -6.08
CA ILE A 45 -1.08 16.03 -5.57
C ILE A 45 -2.31 16.08 -4.64
N ALA A 46 -2.36 17.06 -3.72
CA ALA A 46 -3.48 17.24 -2.80
C ALA A 46 -4.80 17.52 -3.53
N VAL A 47 -4.80 18.38 -4.55
CA VAL A 47 -5.98 18.66 -5.39
C VAL A 47 -6.44 17.41 -6.13
N THR A 48 -5.50 16.62 -6.66
CA THR A 48 -5.82 15.37 -7.37
C THR A 48 -6.44 14.33 -6.43
N ILE A 49 -5.93 14.20 -5.21
CA ILE A 49 -6.49 13.32 -4.17
C ILE A 49 -7.89 13.79 -3.77
N ILE A 50 -8.10 15.09 -3.54
CA ILE A 50 -9.41 15.67 -3.18
C ILE A 50 -10.44 15.45 -4.30
N PHE A 51 -10.02 15.66 -5.56
CA PHE A 51 -10.88 15.44 -6.71
C PHE A 51 -11.22 13.97 -6.90
N GLY A 52 -10.23 13.08 -6.74
CA GLY A 52 -10.42 11.63 -6.74
C GLY A 52 -11.38 11.17 -5.65
N TYR A 53 -11.28 11.72 -4.43
CA TYR A 53 -12.19 11.41 -3.32
C TYR A 53 -13.64 11.85 -3.58
N ARG A 54 -13.84 12.85 -4.44
CA ARG A 54 -15.17 13.33 -4.85
C ARG A 54 -15.82 12.48 -5.94
N TYR A 55 -15.02 11.81 -6.77
CA TYR A 55 -15.49 10.97 -7.88
C TYR A 55 -15.55 9.48 -7.54
N LEU A 56 -14.83 9.04 -6.50
CA LEU A 56 -14.84 7.65 -6.06
C LEU A 56 -16.08 7.40 -5.21
N ASP A 57 -17.17 7.04 -5.88
CA ASP A 57 -18.34 6.47 -5.23
C ASP A 57 -17.94 5.09 -4.68
N LEU A 58 -17.53 5.08 -3.40
CA LEU A 58 -17.14 3.89 -2.64
C LEU A 58 -18.38 3.05 -2.29
N HIS A 59 -19.18 2.71 -3.30
CA HIS A 59 -20.12 1.62 -3.24
C HIS A 59 -19.40 0.39 -3.79
N HIS A 60 -19.19 -0.62 -2.94
CA HIS A 60 -19.58 -2.01 -3.15
C HIS A 60 -19.44 -2.71 -1.79
N GLU A 61 -20.57 -3.23 -1.31
CA GLU A 61 -20.74 -3.93 -0.05
C GLU A 61 -20.22 -5.37 -0.10
N GLU A 62 -20.22 -5.99 1.09
CA GLU A 62 -19.90 -7.38 1.43
C GLU A 62 -18.41 -7.76 1.55
N TYR A 63 -17.80 -7.26 2.62
CA TYR A 63 -16.57 -7.81 3.19
C TYR A 63 -16.81 -9.22 3.75
N SER A 64 -16.89 -10.20 2.85
CA SER A 64 -17.03 -11.61 3.20
C SER A 64 -15.69 -12.32 3.00
N TYR A 65 -15.08 -12.76 4.11
CA TYR A 65 -13.92 -13.65 4.25
C TYR A 65 -12.79 -13.51 3.22
N GLU A 66 -11.66 -12.93 3.64
CA GLU A 66 -10.37 -13.28 3.04
C GLU A 66 -10.00 -14.70 3.46
N LYS A 67 -10.12 -15.63 2.51
CA LYS A 67 -9.63 -17.00 2.62
C LYS A 67 -8.11 -16.96 2.65
N ILE A 68 -7.50 -17.95 3.29
CA ILE A 68 -6.03 -18.11 3.32
C ILE A 68 -5.43 -18.11 1.90
N SER A 69 -6.20 -18.57 0.92
CA SER A 69 -5.86 -18.56 -0.50
C SER A 69 -5.71 -17.17 -1.12
N VAL A 70 -6.25 -16.12 -0.50
CA VAL A 70 -6.07 -14.72 -0.94
C VAL A 70 -4.81 -14.12 -0.31
N ALA A 71 -4.56 -14.41 0.96
CA ALA A 71 -3.39 -13.90 1.68
C ALA A 71 -2.05 -14.37 1.08
N ILE A 72 -2.02 -15.54 0.44
CA ILE A 72 -0.84 -16.06 -0.28
C ILE A 72 -0.43 -15.15 -1.44
N TRP A 73 -1.34 -14.36 -1.99
CA TRP A 73 -1.00 -13.42 -3.06
C TRP A 73 -0.24 -12.18 -2.59
N VAL A 74 -0.22 -11.90 -1.28
CA VAL A 74 0.55 -10.80 -0.69
C VAL A 74 2.06 -11.01 -0.88
N PRO A 75 2.68 -12.12 -0.44
CA PRO A 75 4.10 -12.35 -0.70
C PRO A 75 4.42 -12.47 -2.20
N ILE A 76 3.51 -13.03 -3.01
CA ILE A 76 3.69 -13.07 -4.48
C ILE A 76 3.75 -11.65 -5.06
N GLY A 77 2.83 -10.77 -4.66
CA GLY A 77 2.83 -9.37 -5.07
C GLY A 77 4.06 -8.61 -4.58
N ALA A 78 4.54 -8.91 -3.36
CA ALA A 78 5.75 -8.30 -2.81
C ALA A 78 7.00 -8.66 -3.61
N VAL A 79 7.18 -9.95 -3.90
CA VAL A 79 8.29 -10.41 -4.75
C VAL A 79 8.17 -9.84 -6.16
N ALA A 80 6.98 -9.89 -6.77
CA ALA A 80 6.79 -9.35 -8.11
C ALA A 80 7.15 -7.86 -8.20
N CYS A 81 6.72 -7.05 -7.22
CA CYS A 81 7.05 -5.62 -7.17
C CYS A 81 8.54 -5.38 -6.93
N TYR A 82 9.17 -6.16 -6.05
CA TYR A 82 10.59 -6.08 -5.78
C TYR A 82 11.44 -6.42 -7.02
N LEU A 83 11.06 -7.48 -7.75
CA LEU A 83 11.72 -7.86 -8.99
C LEU A 83 11.52 -6.79 -10.08
N LEU A 84 10.30 -6.28 -10.25
CA LEU A 84 10.02 -5.17 -11.16
C LEU A 84 10.90 -3.96 -10.84
N ASN A 85 10.95 -3.54 -9.58
CA ASN A 85 11.78 -2.42 -9.13
C ASN A 85 13.28 -2.66 -9.40
N SER A 86 13.77 -3.87 -9.13
CA SER A 86 15.20 -4.20 -9.25
C SER A 86 15.65 -4.37 -10.71
N PHE A 87 14.81 -4.96 -11.58
CA PHE A 87 15.21 -5.28 -12.95
C PHE A 87 15.00 -4.15 -13.96
N THR A 88 14.00 -3.29 -13.78
CA THR A 88 13.66 -2.29 -14.79
C THR A 88 14.17 -0.89 -14.48
N GLY A 89 14.62 -0.64 -13.24
CA GLY A 89 15.05 0.69 -12.80
C GLY A 89 13.94 1.74 -12.80
N PHE A 90 12.67 1.34 -12.95
CA PHE A 90 11.52 2.28 -12.97
C PHE A 90 11.28 2.97 -11.63
N GLY A 91 11.93 2.53 -10.56
CA GLY A 91 11.74 3.05 -9.21
C GLY A 91 10.52 2.44 -8.52
N SER A 92 10.51 2.50 -7.19
CA SER A 92 9.58 1.75 -6.35
C SER A 92 8.12 2.12 -6.59
N VAL A 93 7.84 3.40 -6.84
CA VAL A 93 6.48 3.92 -7.05
C VAL A 93 5.89 3.47 -8.39
N LEU A 94 6.65 3.55 -9.49
CA LEU A 94 6.19 3.11 -10.80
C LEU A 94 5.99 1.60 -10.85
N SER A 95 6.90 0.82 -10.25
CA SER A 95 6.75 -0.64 -10.16
C SER A 95 5.49 -1.07 -9.40
N ALA A 96 5.20 -0.44 -8.27
CA ALA A 96 3.97 -0.69 -7.52
C ALA A 96 2.72 -0.27 -8.32
N GLY A 97 2.78 0.86 -9.04
CA GLY A 97 1.69 1.34 -9.89
C GLY A 97 1.39 0.40 -11.07
N ILE A 98 2.42 -0.09 -11.75
CA ILE A 98 2.29 -1.07 -12.85
C ILE A 98 1.67 -2.36 -12.30
N LEU A 99 2.22 -2.90 -11.21
CA LEU A 99 1.73 -4.15 -10.64
C LEU A 99 0.29 -4.03 -10.15
N GLY A 100 -0.07 -2.91 -9.50
CA GLY A 100 -1.45 -2.62 -9.09
C GLY A 100 -2.42 -2.49 -10.27
N THR A 101 -1.98 -1.84 -11.35
CA THR A 101 -2.76 -1.69 -12.58
C THR A 101 -3.01 -3.06 -13.23
N LEU A 102 -1.97 -3.89 -13.35
CA LEU A 102 -2.10 -5.26 -13.85
C LEU A 102 -3.03 -6.10 -12.98
N ALA A 103 -2.89 -5.98 -11.66
CA ALA A 103 -3.74 -6.70 -10.71
C ALA A 103 -5.22 -6.30 -10.83
N SER A 104 -5.52 -5.04 -11.18
CA SER A 104 -6.89 -4.56 -11.41
C SER A 104 -7.61 -5.25 -12.58
N PHE A 105 -6.88 -5.86 -13.52
CA PHE A 105 -7.48 -6.60 -14.63
C PHE A 105 -7.76 -8.07 -14.31
N ILE A 106 -7.27 -8.59 -13.18
CA ILE A 106 -7.48 -10.00 -12.76
C ILE A 106 -8.98 -10.36 -12.64
N PRO A 107 -9.87 -9.52 -12.09
CA PRO A 107 -11.30 -9.81 -12.03
C PRO A 107 -11.96 -9.92 -13.42
N ALA A 108 -11.40 -9.28 -14.44
CA ALA A 108 -11.94 -9.34 -15.80
C ALA A 108 -11.78 -10.72 -16.47
N ILE A 109 -10.88 -11.56 -15.96
CA ILE A 109 -10.61 -12.91 -16.51
C ILE A 109 -11.78 -13.87 -16.22
N LYS A 110 -12.42 -13.77 -15.04
CA LYS A 110 -13.59 -14.57 -14.66
C LYS A 110 -14.55 -13.76 -13.77
N LYS A 111 -15.47 -13.03 -14.40
CA LYS A 111 -16.46 -12.16 -13.75
C LYS A 111 -17.36 -12.86 -12.72
N GLU A 112 -17.59 -14.17 -12.83
CA GLU A 112 -18.53 -14.90 -11.95
C GLU A 112 -17.89 -15.40 -10.64
N SER A 113 -16.57 -15.28 -10.46
CA SER A 113 -15.89 -15.84 -9.30
C SER A 113 -15.50 -14.78 -8.26
N LEU A 114 -16.18 -14.84 -7.11
CA LEU A 114 -15.90 -14.04 -5.90
C LEU A 114 -14.46 -14.14 -5.38
N TYR A 115 -13.67 -15.09 -5.88
CA TYR A 115 -12.26 -15.22 -5.53
C TYR A 115 -11.39 -14.19 -6.28
N PHE A 116 -11.64 -13.99 -7.58
CA PHE A 116 -10.80 -13.13 -8.43
C PHE A 116 -10.96 -11.65 -8.10
N GLU A 117 -12.14 -11.24 -7.65
CA GLU A 117 -12.39 -9.88 -7.16
C GLU A 117 -11.58 -9.51 -5.91
N LYS A 118 -11.12 -10.52 -5.15
CA LYS A 118 -10.38 -10.31 -3.89
C LYS A 118 -8.87 -10.32 -4.08
N LEU A 119 -8.38 -10.69 -5.27
CA LEU A 119 -6.96 -10.74 -5.58
C LEU A 119 -6.29 -9.35 -5.72
N PRO A 120 -6.91 -8.34 -6.35
CA PRO A 120 -6.26 -7.04 -6.54
C PRO A 120 -5.84 -6.39 -5.21
N PRO A 121 -6.68 -6.31 -4.17
CA PRO A 121 -6.27 -5.75 -2.88
C PRO A 121 -5.09 -6.49 -2.23
N ALA A 122 -5.06 -7.83 -2.30
CA ALA A 122 -3.98 -8.62 -1.72
C ALA A 122 -2.65 -8.44 -2.47
N ILE A 123 -2.69 -8.46 -3.81
CA ILE A 123 -1.50 -8.23 -4.64
C ILE A 123 -0.99 -6.80 -4.44
N TYR A 124 -1.88 -5.82 -4.34
CA TYR A 124 -1.52 -4.43 -4.09
C TYR A 124 -0.95 -4.20 -2.69
N CYS A 125 -1.46 -4.91 -1.67
CA CYS A 125 -0.85 -4.95 -0.35
C CYS A 125 0.59 -5.50 -0.42
N GLY A 126 0.80 -6.57 -1.19
CA GLY A 126 2.12 -7.11 -1.48
C GLY A 126 3.02 -6.10 -2.17
N ALA A 127 2.50 -5.40 -3.18
CA ALA A 127 3.25 -4.37 -3.91
C ALA A 127 3.82 -3.30 -2.96
N PHE A 128 3.06 -2.88 -1.94
CA PHE A 128 3.56 -1.96 -0.92
C PHE A 128 4.67 -2.53 -0.05
N VAL A 129 4.69 -3.84 0.21
CA VAL A 129 5.83 -4.47 0.88
C VAL A 129 7.06 -4.43 -0.03
N GLY A 130 6.88 -4.82 -1.31
CA GLY A 130 7.96 -4.89 -2.31
C GLY A 130 8.49 -3.55 -2.79
N MET A 131 7.81 -2.44 -2.50
CA MET A 131 8.28 -1.08 -2.81
C MET A 131 9.31 -0.55 -1.78
N SER A 132 9.51 -1.27 -0.67
CA SER A 132 10.46 -0.88 0.37
C SER A 132 11.86 -0.69 -0.19
N SER A 133 12.61 0.27 0.35
CA SER A 133 13.97 0.54 -0.11
C SER A 133 14.87 -0.68 0.10
N VAL A 134 15.88 -0.83 -0.77
CA VAL A 134 16.88 -1.90 -0.64
C VAL A 134 17.70 -1.76 0.66
N GLU A 135 17.75 -0.56 1.23
CA GLU A 135 18.37 -0.33 2.56
C GLU A 135 17.59 -0.99 3.69
N ILE A 136 16.26 -1.06 3.59
CA ILE A 136 15.38 -1.65 4.61
C ILE A 136 15.11 -3.14 4.30
N ALA A 137 14.96 -3.47 3.02
CA ALA A 137 14.69 -4.81 2.52
C ALA A 137 15.80 -5.26 1.55
N PRO A 138 17.00 -5.59 2.06
CA PRO A 138 18.19 -5.84 1.23
C PRO A 138 18.17 -7.16 0.47
N SER A 139 17.28 -8.08 0.84
CA SER A 139 17.22 -9.41 0.23
C SER A 139 15.80 -9.82 -0.15
N ILE A 140 15.70 -10.69 -1.15
CA ILE A 140 14.42 -11.28 -1.55
C ILE A 140 13.80 -12.10 -0.41
N ASN A 141 14.63 -12.72 0.43
CA ASN A 141 14.18 -13.48 1.60
C ASN A 141 13.47 -12.55 2.60
N TYR A 142 14.06 -11.38 2.86
CA TYR A 142 13.45 -10.36 3.71
C TYR A 142 12.08 -9.91 3.15
N VAL A 143 11.98 -9.68 1.84
CA VAL A 143 10.72 -9.29 1.19
C VAL A 143 9.67 -10.39 1.30
N ILE A 144 10.07 -11.66 1.19
CA ILE A 144 9.19 -12.81 1.39
C ILE A 144 8.69 -12.84 2.84
N ASP A 145 9.59 -12.73 3.82
CA ASP A 145 9.23 -12.75 5.24
C ASP A 145 8.25 -11.62 5.58
N ALA A 146 8.54 -10.39 5.10
CA ALA A 146 7.67 -9.24 5.28
C ALA A 146 6.32 -9.39 4.57
N GLY A 147 6.32 -10.01 3.38
CA GLY A 147 5.11 -10.30 2.61
C GLY A 147 4.23 -11.34 3.28
N VAL A 148 4.82 -12.38 3.87
CA VAL A 148 4.12 -13.41 4.65
C VAL A 148 3.50 -12.77 5.90
N LEU A 149 4.27 -11.96 6.65
CA LEU A 149 3.76 -11.28 7.84
C LEU A 149 2.63 -10.30 7.50
N ALA A 150 2.78 -9.54 6.41
CA ALA A 150 1.73 -8.66 5.90
C ALA A 150 0.49 -9.45 5.48
N GLY A 151 0.64 -10.64 4.88
CA GLY A 151 -0.47 -11.53 4.56
C GLY A 151 -1.22 -12.02 5.81
N ILE A 152 -0.49 -12.37 6.87
CA ILE A 152 -1.08 -12.72 8.18
C ILE A 152 -1.84 -11.52 8.75
N PHE A 153 -1.25 -10.33 8.69
CA PHE A 153 -1.86 -9.09 9.15
C PHE A 153 -3.09 -8.71 8.35
N LEU A 154 -3.09 -8.96 7.04
CA LEU A 154 -4.25 -8.79 6.18
C LEU A 154 -5.42 -9.68 6.64
N MET A 155 -5.13 -10.92 7.01
CA MET A 155 -6.13 -11.83 7.57
C MET A 155 -6.62 -11.42 8.96
N LEU A 156 -5.76 -10.84 9.81
CA LEU A 156 -6.11 -10.39 11.16
C LEU A 156 -6.87 -9.05 11.16
N SER A 157 -6.57 -8.18 10.18
CA SER A 157 -7.18 -6.86 9.97
C SER A 157 -8.62 -6.92 9.44
N LYS A 158 -9.26 -8.10 9.51
CA LYS A 158 -10.62 -8.39 9.03
C LYS A 158 -11.70 -7.47 9.60
N SER A 159 -11.60 -7.05 10.87
CA SER A 159 -12.67 -6.30 11.56
C SER A 159 -12.34 -4.85 11.89
N LEU A 160 -11.05 -4.48 11.89
CA LEU A 160 -10.60 -3.22 12.50
C LEU A 160 -10.65 -2.01 11.55
N PHE A 161 -10.61 -2.23 10.23
CA PHE A 161 -10.44 -1.16 9.24
C PHE A 161 -11.47 -1.20 8.10
N LEU A 162 -12.71 -1.60 8.39
CA LEU A 162 -13.79 -1.62 7.41
C LEU A 162 -14.06 -0.21 6.86
N GLY A 163 -13.87 -0.04 5.55
CA GLY A 163 -14.14 1.21 4.82
C GLY A 163 -13.08 2.30 4.96
N ILE A 164 -11.96 2.09 5.66
CA ILE A 164 -10.91 3.12 5.79
C ILE A 164 -9.90 2.96 4.64
N GLY A 165 -9.81 3.99 3.78
CA GLY A 165 -8.75 4.08 2.75
C GLY A 165 -7.37 4.12 3.43
N GLY A 166 -6.40 3.36 2.91
CA GLY A 166 -5.06 3.21 3.51
C GLY A 166 -4.84 1.94 4.34
N LYS A 167 -5.84 1.04 4.45
CA LYS A 167 -5.71 -0.27 5.14
C LYS A 167 -4.55 -1.12 4.62
N LEU A 168 -4.43 -1.26 3.30
CA LEU A 168 -3.42 -2.13 2.70
C LEU A 168 -1.99 -1.64 2.97
N GLY A 169 -1.77 -0.32 2.87
CA GLY A 169 -0.47 0.29 3.14
C GLY A 169 -0.06 0.18 4.61
N THR A 170 -1.00 0.34 5.55
CA THR A 170 -0.72 0.18 7.00
C THR A 170 -0.39 -1.26 7.37
N ILE A 171 -1.06 -2.23 6.76
CA ILE A 171 -0.74 -3.66 6.92
C ILE A 171 0.65 -3.98 6.38
N ALA A 172 0.96 -3.50 5.17
CA ALA A 172 2.28 -3.68 4.57
C ALA A 172 3.38 -3.06 5.43
N PHE A 173 3.17 -1.83 5.91
CA PHE A 173 4.10 -1.15 6.81
C PHE A 173 4.32 -1.92 8.11
N GLY A 174 3.25 -2.41 8.75
CA GLY A 174 3.36 -3.22 9.97
C GLY A 174 4.11 -4.54 9.72
N GLY A 175 3.89 -5.16 8.56
CA GLY A 175 4.61 -6.34 8.10
C GLY A 175 6.11 -6.10 8.00
N VAL A 176 6.50 -5.07 7.25
CA VAL A 176 7.90 -4.68 7.04
C VAL A 176 8.56 -4.28 8.36
N ALA A 177 7.91 -3.44 9.19
CA ALA A 177 8.48 -2.94 10.43
C ALA A 177 8.78 -4.05 11.45
N LEU A 178 7.92 -5.06 11.56
CA LEU A 178 8.17 -6.19 12.45
C LEU A 178 9.29 -7.08 11.94
N VAL A 179 9.37 -7.33 10.64
CA VAL A 179 10.50 -8.07 10.07
C VAL A 179 11.80 -7.28 10.22
N SER A 180 11.77 -5.95 10.07
CA SER A 180 12.93 -5.09 10.36
C SER A 180 13.40 -5.27 11.80
N LEU A 181 12.46 -5.25 12.74
CA LEU A 181 12.75 -5.39 14.16
C LEU A 181 13.30 -6.80 14.48
N LEU A 182 12.75 -7.84 13.89
CA LEU A 182 13.25 -9.22 14.06
C LEU A 182 14.67 -9.37 13.52
N TYR A 183 14.94 -8.89 12.30
CA TYR A 183 16.28 -8.95 11.70
C TYR A 183 17.28 -8.09 12.49
N SER A 184 16.87 -6.92 12.99
CA SER A 184 17.72 -6.07 13.83
C SER A 184 18.04 -6.69 15.20
N LEU A 185 17.22 -7.62 15.70
CA LEU A 185 17.45 -8.31 16.98
C LEU A 185 18.25 -9.60 16.82
N LEU A 186 18.22 -10.20 15.62
CA LEU A 186 19.05 -11.38 15.27
C LEU A 186 20.44 -11.02 14.73
N SER A 187 20.64 -9.78 14.26
CA SER A 187 21.92 -9.21 13.81
C SER A 187 22.77 -8.70 14.97
#